data_AF-A0A7W0PTP0-F1
#
_entry.id   AF-A0A7W0PTP0-F1
#
_cell.length_a   1.000
_cell.length_b   1.000
_cell.length_c   1.000
_cell.angle_alpha   90.00
_cell.angle_beta   90.00
_cell.angle_gamma   90.00
#
_symmetry.space_group_name_H-M   'P 1'
#
loop_
_entity.id
_entity.type
_entity.pdbx_description
1 polymer ?
#
loop_
_entity_poly.entity_id
_entity_poly.type
_entity_poly.pdbx_seq_one_letter_code
_entity_poly.pdbx_strand_id
1 'polypeptide(L)'
;MGRRARLGVVCSVGRVGGGGKGAALNRGDIHDVTIPGGRHPAVIITRDEAIPLLRNVTIAGITSNVRGLSTEVLVGRAEGLGHDCVVNCDNLFTLPKAGLGRYRGSLDPMQVGRLDDALRIALGLD
;
A
#
# COMPACT_ATOMS: atom_id res chain seq x y z
N MET A 1 28.21 -8.36 -33.44
CA MET A 1 26.87 -8.81 -33.01
C MET A 1 26.85 -8.83 -31.48
N GLY A 2 26.38 -7.76 -30.82
CA GLY A 2 26.44 -7.65 -29.36
C GLY A 2 25.94 -6.29 -28.91
N ARG A 3 24.63 -6.19 -28.71
CA ARG A 3 23.90 -4.96 -28.41
C ARG A 3 24.21 -4.49 -26.98
N ARG A 4 24.81 -3.31 -26.84
CA ARG A 4 24.84 -2.57 -25.57
C ARG A 4 23.46 -1.95 -25.37
N ALA A 5 22.68 -2.50 -24.44
CA ALA A 5 21.41 -1.92 -24.02
C ALA A 5 21.69 -0.64 -23.22
N ARG A 6 21.01 0.44 -23.60
CA ARG A 6 21.05 1.75 -22.95
C ARG A 6 20.40 1.63 -21.57
N LEU A 7 21.13 2.00 -20.51
CA LEU A 7 20.53 2.38 -19.24
C LEU A 7 19.74 3.68 -19.49
N GLY A 8 18.42 3.54 -19.65
CA GLY A 8 17.50 4.65 -19.62
C GLY A 8 17.36 5.15 -18.18
N VAL A 9 17.74 6.40 -17.99
CA VAL A 9 17.58 7.24 -16.81
C VAL A 9 16.26 6.94 -16.08
N VAL A 10 16.38 6.49 -14.83
CA VAL A 10 15.25 6.34 -13.91
C VAL A 10 14.73 7.75 -13.59
N CYS A 11 13.45 8.00 -13.86
CA CYS A 11 12.81 9.26 -13.52
C CYS A 11 12.71 9.35 -12.00
N SER A 12 13.59 10.14 -11.38
CA SER A 12 13.55 10.47 -9.96
C SER A 12 12.39 11.42 -9.71
N VAL A 13 11.23 10.90 -9.31
CA VAL A 13 10.16 11.75 -8.78
C VAL A 13 10.57 12.16 -7.37
N GLY A 14 11.08 13.38 -7.26
CA GLY A 14 11.44 14.02 -6.00
C GLY A 14 10.22 14.18 -5.09
N ARG A 15 10.39 13.81 -3.82
CA ARG A 15 9.47 14.16 -2.73
C ARG A 15 9.49 15.68 -2.54
N VAL A 16 8.35 16.32 -2.74
CA VAL A 16 8.08 17.66 -2.22
C VAL A 16 7.32 17.50 -0.91
N GLY A 17 7.98 17.86 0.20
CA GLY A 17 7.32 18.11 1.47
C GLY A 17 6.82 19.56 1.56
N GLY A 18 5.58 19.76 2.00
CA GLY A 18 5.07 21.09 2.38
C GLY A 18 3.55 21.21 2.43
N GLY A 19 2.98 21.21 3.64
CA GLY A 19 1.84 22.04 4.06
C GLY A 19 0.48 21.94 3.34
N GLY A 20 -0.51 21.34 4.01
CA GLY A 20 -1.81 21.99 4.21
C GLY A 20 -2.77 22.20 3.02
N LYS A 21 -2.86 21.26 2.07
CA LYS A 21 -4.06 20.94 1.27
C LYS A 21 -3.98 19.42 1.04
N GLY A 22 -5.07 18.68 1.30
CA GLY A 22 -5.04 17.22 1.47
C GLY A 22 -4.14 16.52 0.45
N ALA A 23 -3.07 15.87 0.92
CA ALA A 23 -2.15 15.14 0.07
C ALA A 23 -2.95 14.17 -0.81
N ALA A 24 -2.60 14.11 -2.10
CA ALA A 24 -3.22 13.15 -3.01
C ALA A 24 -2.99 11.73 -2.44
N LEU A 25 -4.08 11.02 -2.18
CA LEU A 25 -4.06 9.64 -1.74
C LEU A 25 -3.66 8.77 -2.94
N ASN A 26 -2.72 7.85 -2.74
CA ASN A 26 -2.25 6.96 -3.78
C ASN A 26 -2.40 5.50 -3.34
N ARG A 27 -2.48 4.61 -4.32
CA ARG A 27 -2.35 3.18 -4.12
C ARG A 27 -0.97 2.87 -3.53
N GLY A 28 -0.93 2.00 -2.53
CA GLY A 28 0.29 1.69 -1.81
C GLY A 28 0.59 2.63 -0.65
N ASP A 29 -0.16 3.72 -0.45
CA ASP A 29 -0.02 4.56 0.74
C ASP A 29 -0.51 3.82 1.99
N ILE A 30 0.26 3.95 3.08
CA ILE A 30 -0.03 3.35 4.37
C ILE A 30 -0.57 4.41 5.32
N HIS A 31 -1.76 4.16 5.86
CA HIS A 31 -2.43 5.03 6.83
C HIS A 31 -2.84 4.25 8.08
N ASP A 32 -2.86 4.94 9.22
CA ASP A 32 -3.58 4.45 10.39
C ASP A 32 -5.10 4.50 10.12
N VAL A 33 -5.81 3.41 10.40
CA VAL A 33 -7.27 3.30 10.24
C VAL A 33 -7.89 2.65 11.48
N THR A 34 -9.20 2.84 11.66
CA THR A 34 -9.99 2.09 12.65
C THR A 34 -10.80 1.03 11.92
N ILE A 35 -10.48 -0.24 12.17
CA ILE A 35 -11.13 -1.42 11.59
C ILE A 35 -11.57 -2.36 12.73
N PRO A 36 -12.35 -3.42 12.47
CA PRO A 36 -12.66 -4.41 13.51
C PRO A 36 -11.38 -4.90 14.20
N GLY A 37 -11.40 -4.88 15.54
CA GLY A 37 -10.21 -5.17 16.35
C GLY A 37 -9.34 -3.96 16.69
N GLY A 38 -9.73 -2.74 16.31
CA GLY A 38 -9.14 -1.50 16.83
C GLY A 38 -8.41 -0.65 15.78
N ARG A 39 -7.43 0.13 16.24
CA ARG A 39 -6.65 1.02 15.39
C ARG A 39 -5.43 0.29 14.84
N HIS A 40 -5.35 0.14 13.53
CA HIS A 40 -4.31 -0.60 12.83
C HIS A 40 -3.77 0.20 11.64
N PRO A 41 -2.51 0.03 11.26
CA PRO A 41 -2.04 0.48 9.95
C PRO A 41 -2.72 -0.34 8.84
N ALA A 42 -2.93 0.26 7.68
CA ALA A 42 -3.45 -0.41 6.49
C ALA A 42 -2.92 0.27 5.22
N VAL A 43 -2.86 -0.49 4.13
CA VAL A 43 -2.43 0.01 2.82
C VAL A 43 -3.63 0.25 1.91
N ILE A 44 -3.64 1.36 1.17
CA ILE A 44 -4.66 1.63 0.14
C ILE A 44 -4.40 0.72 -1.07
N ILE A 45 -5.42 -0.04 -1.48
CA ILE A 45 -5.32 -0.95 -2.63
C ILE A 45 -6.16 -0.50 -3.84
N THR A 46 -7.09 0.44 -3.65
CA THR A 46 -7.84 1.05 -4.75
C THR A 46 -6.90 1.65 -5.79
N ARG A 47 -7.17 1.40 -7.07
CA ARG A 47 -6.38 1.96 -8.20
C ARG A 47 -6.37 3.49 -8.18
N ASP A 48 -5.23 4.09 -8.48
CA ASP A 48 -5.00 5.55 -8.40
C ASP A 48 -6.05 6.36 -9.16
N GLU A 49 -6.40 5.94 -10.37
CA GLU A 49 -7.38 6.62 -11.23
C GLU A 49 -8.78 6.70 -10.60
N ALA A 50 -9.14 5.72 -9.76
CA ALA A 50 -10.43 5.68 -9.08
C ALA A 50 -10.43 6.47 -7.78
N ILE A 51 -9.27 6.61 -7.12
CA ILE A 51 -9.17 7.31 -5.85
C ILE A 51 -9.79 8.71 -5.92
N PRO A 52 -9.48 9.63 -6.87
CA PRO A 52 -10.07 10.96 -6.86
C PRO A 52 -11.60 10.94 -7.08
N LEU A 53 -12.14 9.93 -7.76
CA LEU A 53 -13.55 9.81 -8.13
C LEU A 53 -14.42 9.21 -7.03
N LEU A 54 -13.86 8.33 -6.18
CA LEU A 54 -14.62 7.59 -5.18
C LEU A 54 -14.70 8.33 -3.83
N ARG A 55 -15.81 8.18 -3.11
CA ARG A 55 -15.92 8.65 -1.71
C ARG A 55 -15.20 7.70 -0.73
N ASN A 56 -15.18 6.43 -1.07
CA ASN A 56 -14.62 5.35 -0.26
C ASN A 56 -13.38 4.79 -0.97
N VAL A 57 -12.47 4.24 -0.17
CA VAL A 57 -11.31 3.50 -0.64
C VAL A 57 -11.32 2.11 -0.01
N THR A 58 -10.78 1.16 -0.75
CA THR A 58 -10.50 -0.19 -0.29
C THR A 58 -9.05 -0.26 0.18
N ILE A 59 -8.85 -0.91 1.32
CA ILE A 59 -7.58 -1.09 1.98
C ILE A 59 -7.34 -2.57 2.28
N ALA A 60 -6.08 -2.94 2.50
CA ALA A 60 -5.69 -4.20 3.11
C ALA A 60 -5.06 -3.93 4.48
N GLY A 61 -5.49 -4.67 5.50
CA GLY A 61 -5.01 -4.49 6.88
C GLY A 61 -3.57 -4.94 7.07
N ILE A 62 -2.80 -4.22 7.90
CA ILE A 62 -1.45 -4.60 8.30
C ILE A 62 -1.48 -5.18 9.70
N THR A 63 -0.81 -6.32 9.89
CA THR A 63 -0.70 -7.01 11.17
C THR A 63 0.75 -7.37 11.45
N SER A 64 1.11 -7.45 12.73
CA SER A 64 2.41 -7.95 13.19
C SER A 64 2.44 -9.49 13.28
N ASN A 65 1.30 -10.14 13.19
CA ASN A 65 1.20 -11.60 13.20
C ASN A 65 1.51 -12.17 11.81
N VAL A 66 2.78 -12.48 11.58
CA VAL A 66 3.28 -13.06 10.33
C VAL A 66 3.00 -14.56 10.31
N ARG A 67 2.30 -15.06 9.29
CA ARG A 67 1.98 -16.49 9.13
C ARG A 67 2.74 -17.15 7.98
N GLY A 68 3.37 -16.36 7.11
CA GLY A 68 4.12 -16.86 5.95
C GLY A 68 3.19 -17.33 4.82
N LEU A 69 2.02 -16.71 4.69
CA LEU A 69 1.04 -17.05 3.66
C LEU A 69 1.41 -16.40 2.33
N SER A 70 0.97 -17.00 1.22
CA SER A 70 1.12 -16.42 -0.13
C SER A 70 0.34 -15.12 -0.33
N THR A 71 -0.65 -14.86 0.54
CA THR A 71 -1.47 -13.65 0.58
C THR A 71 -0.87 -12.55 1.48
N GLU A 72 0.31 -12.79 2.06
CA GLU A 72 1.01 -11.84 2.93
C GLU A 72 2.16 -11.13 2.20
N VAL A 73 2.25 -9.81 2.37
CA VAL A 73 3.37 -9.01 1.84
C VAL A 73 4.14 -8.40 3.00
N LEU A 74 5.43 -8.74 3.08
CA LEU A 74 6.33 -8.22 4.12
C LEU A 74 6.54 -6.71 3.98
N VAL A 75 6.36 -6.02 5.09
CA VAL A 75 6.56 -4.57 5.27
C VAL A 75 7.18 -4.32 6.65
N GLY A 76 7.73 -3.13 6.88
CA GLY A 76 8.33 -2.82 8.17
C GLY A 76 8.77 -1.37 8.29
N ARG A 77 9.97 -1.20 8.83
CA ARG A 77 10.50 0.13 9.18
C ARG A 77 10.70 1.05 7.98
N ALA A 78 11.00 0.49 6.81
CA ALA A 78 11.19 1.27 5.58
C ALA A 78 9.91 1.99 5.15
N GLU A 79 8.74 1.45 5.49
CA GLU A 79 7.41 1.98 5.16
C GLU A 79 6.78 2.76 6.33
N GLY A 80 7.57 3.05 7.38
CA GLY A 80 7.14 3.86 8.52
C GLY A 80 6.46 3.10 9.66
N LEU A 81 6.58 1.76 9.69
CA LEU A 81 6.13 0.91 10.80
C LEU A 81 7.21 0.79 11.88
N GLY A 82 6.82 0.40 13.10
CA GLY A 82 7.77 0.28 14.23
C GLY A 82 8.62 -0.99 14.22
N HIS A 83 8.14 -2.03 13.55
CA HIS A 83 8.70 -3.38 13.51
C HIS A 83 8.23 -4.08 12.22
N ASP A 84 8.73 -5.29 11.99
CA ASP A 84 8.36 -6.10 10.84
C ASP A 84 6.90 -6.56 10.96
N CYS A 85 6.16 -6.36 9.89
CA CYS A 85 4.74 -6.64 9.78
C CYS A 85 4.44 -7.27 8.42
N VAL A 86 3.18 -7.67 8.21
CA VAL A 86 2.66 -8.08 6.91
C VAL A 86 1.40 -7.31 6.56
N VAL A 87 1.28 -6.93 5.29
CA VAL A 87 -0.02 -6.64 4.68
C VAL A 87 -0.71 -7.98 4.49
N ASN A 88 -1.89 -8.17 5.09
CA ASN A 88 -2.69 -9.37 4.91
C ASN A 88 -3.77 -9.11 3.86
N CYS A 89 -3.62 -9.71 2.67
CA CYS A 89 -4.54 -9.51 1.55
C CYS A 89 -5.87 -10.25 1.69
N ASP A 90 -6.01 -11.16 2.65
CA ASP A 90 -7.30 -11.76 3.02
C ASP A 90 -8.14 -10.82 3.90
N ASN A 91 -7.52 -9.78 4.46
CA ASN A 91 -8.14 -8.84 5.39
C ASN A 91 -8.42 -7.48 4.73
N LEU A 92 -9.41 -7.46 3.84
CA LEU A 92 -9.78 -6.28 3.05
C LEU A 92 -10.95 -5.52 3.68
N PHE A 93 -10.85 -4.20 3.69
CA PHE A 93 -11.93 -3.31 4.15
C PHE A 93 -12.16 -2.19 3.17
N THR A 94 -13.41 -1.71 3.11
CA THR A 94 -13.74 -0.48 2.39
C THR A 94 -14.27 0.54 3.38
N LEU A 95 -13.68 1.73 3.39
CA LEU A 95 -14.07 2.81 4.30
C LEU A 95 -14.07 4.17 3.58
N PRO A 96 -14.78 5.18 4.13
CA PRO A 96 -14.72 6.54 3.61
C PRO A 96 -13.29 7.08 3.65
N LYS A 97 -12.87 7.88 2.67
CA LYS A 97 -11.56 8.57 2.70
C LYS A 97 -11.31 9.34 4.00
N ALA A 98 -12.36 9.91 4.59
CA ALA A 98 -12.30 10.62 5.86
C ALA A 98 -11.93 9.74 7.07
N GLY A 99 -12.03 8.41 6.93
CA GLY A 99 -11.58 7.45 7.94
C GLY A 99 -10.10 7.11 7.85
N LEU A 100 -9.37 7.59 6.83
CA LEU A 100 -7.92 7.49 6.76
C LEU A 100 -7.30 8.49 7.73
N GLY A 101 -6.56 7.98 8.71
CA GLY A 101 -5.85 8.77 9.69
C GLY A 101 -4.45 9.14 9.21
N ARG A 102 -3.52 9.15 10.17
CA ARG A 102 -2.12 9.53 9.96
C ARG A 102 -1.46 8.68 8.87
N TYR A 103 -0.86 9.35 7.90
CA TYR A 103 0.05 8.75 6.92
C TYR A 103 1.31 8.22 7.61
N ARG A 104 1.73 7.01 7.26
CA ARG A 104 2.92 6.33 7.80
C ARG A 104 4.06 6.30 6.78
N GLY A 105 3.74 5.99 5.54
CA GLY A 105 4.70 5.76 4.46
C GLY A 105 3.99 5.16 3.26
N SER A 106 4.75 4.60 2.33
CA SER A 106 4.23 4.01 1.10
C SER A 106 5.03 2.78 0.73
N LEU A 107 4.39 1.84 0.06
CA LEU A 107 5.07 0.71 -0.57
C LEU A 107 5.96 1.20 -1.71
N ASP A 108 7.11 0.54 -1.89
CA ASP A 108 7.93 0.70 -3.08
C ASP A 108 7.33 -0.06 -4.29
N PRO A 109 7.80 0.18 -5.53
CA PRO A 109 7.26 -0.49 -6.71
C PRO A 109 7.36 -2.02 -6.69
N MET A 110 8.39 -2.59 -6.06
CA MET A 110 8.53 -4.05 -5.94
C MET A 110 7.50 -4.62 -4.98
N GLN A 111 7.25 -3.94 -3.86
CA GLN A 111 6.22 -4.30 -2.89
C GLN A 111 4.83 -4.17 -3.48
N VAL A 112 4.57 -3.15 -4.30
CA VAL A 112 3.31 -3.01 -5.05
C VAL A 112 3.11 -4.21 -5.99
N GLY A 113 4.16 -4.68 -6.67
CA GLY A 113 4.08 -5.90 -7.48
C GLY A 113 3.70 -7.14 -6.65
N ARG A 114 4.35 -7.33 -5.48
CA ARG A 114 3.99 -8.42 -4.56
C ARG A 114 2.57 -8.31 -4.01
N LEU A 115 2.11 -7.09 -3.77
CA LEU A 115 0.73 -6.81 -3.36
C LEU A 115 -0.25 -7.22 -4.45
N ASP A 116 0.05 -6.96 -5.73
CA ASP A 116 -0.79 -7.40 -6.83
C ASP A 116 -0.88 -8.92 -6.89
N ASP A 117 0.24 -9.62 -6.79
CA ASP A 117 0.28 -11.09 -6.80
C ASP A 117 -0.48 -11.68 -5.60
N ALA A 118 -0.25 -11.14 -4.40
CA ALA A 118 -0.95 -11.58 -3.19
C ALA A 118 -2.48 -11.34 -3.26
N LEU A 119 -2.91 -10.21 -3.86
CA LEU A 119 -4.32 -9.92 -4.07
C LEU A 119 -4.96 -10.84 -5.11
N ARG A 120 -4.25 -11.23 -6.18
CA ARG A 120 -4.77 -12.21 -7.15
C ARG A 120 -5.01 -13.56 -6.48
N ILE A 121 -4.05 -14.02 -5.69
CA ILE A 121 -4.16 -15.27 -4.93
C ILE A 121 -5.31 -15.19 -3.92
N ALA A 122 -5.36 -14.14 -3.09
CA ALA A 122 -6.38 -13.97 -2.05
C ALA A 122 -7.80 -13.95 -2.62
N LEU A 123 -7.98 -13.41 -3.82
CA LEU A 123 -9.27 -13.28 -4.49
C LEU A 123 -9.56 -14.39 -5.51
N GLY A 124 -8.66 -15.37 -5.69
CA GLY A 124 -8.82 -16.46 -6.66
C GLY A 124 -8.90 -15.98 -8.11
N LEU A 125 -8.11 -14.97 -8.47
CA LEU A 125 -8.06 -14.36 -9.80
C LEU A 125 -6.95 -14.92 -10.69
N ASP A 126 -6.38 -16.07 -10.31
CA ASP A 126 -5.31 -16.80 -11.00
C ASP A 126 -5.86 -17.84 -11.99
#